data_AF-A0A9J6B0S6-F1
#
_entry.id   AF-A0A9J6B0S6-F1
#
_cell.length_a   1.000
_cell.length_b   1.000
_cell.length_c   1.000
_cell.angle_alpha   90.00
_cell.angle_beta   90.00
_cell.angle_gamma   90.00
#
_symmetry.space_group_name_H-M   'P 1'
#
loop_
_entity.id
_entity.type
_entity.pdbx_description
1 polymer ?
#
loop_
_entity_poly.entity_id
_entity_poly.type
_entity_poly.pdbx_seq_one_letter_code
_entity_poly.pdbx_strand_id
1 'polypeptide(L)'
;MLMYATICKSVNNNDKTICKMIIAGFTGQLRGWWDNYMTLDAKATVINSKATAEGVDNLGFALVKNREDTVYTLVLTISEHFSDKFTNRYETIRSLLNGLRCRHLDGLPPLFAERVKRTLRDPQGIVSYNNYTYGKLIGACT
;
A
#
# COMPACT_ATOMS: atom_id res chain seq x y z
N MET A 1 8.07 -1.84 10.55
CA MET A 1 9.22 -0.93 10.38
C MET A 1 9.30 0.09 11.50
N LEU A 2 8.26 0.89 11.76
CA LEU A 2 8.28 1.92 12.80
C LEU A 2 8.54 1.38 14.22
N MET A 3 7.88 0.28 14.62
CA MET A 3 8.11 -0.35 15.94
C MET A 3 9.58 -0.77 16.15
N TYR A 4 10.22 -1.32 15.12
CA TYR A 4 11.65 -1.67 15.15
C TYR A 4 12.52 -0.41 15.28
N ALA A 5 12.20 0.64 14.51
CA ALA A 5 12.93 1.90 14.56
C ALA A 5 12.83 2.56 15.95
N THR A 6 11.64 2.58 16.57
CA THR A 6 11.45 3.10 17.93
C THR A 6 12.35 2.39 18.95
N ILE A 7 12.41 1.06 18.89
CA ILE A 7 13.24 0.26 19.80
C ILE A 7 14.73 0.53 19.54
N CYS A 8 15.17 0.60 18.29
CA CYS A 8 16.58 0.87 17.98
C CYS A 8 16.99 2.28 18.43
N LYS A 9 16.09 3.26 18.29
CA LYS A 9 16.32 4.65 18.67
C LYS A 9 16.33 4.82 20.20
N SER A 10 15.52 4.05 20.94
CA SER A 10 15.55 4.06 22.41
C SER A 10 16.84 3.50 23.01
N VAL A 11 17.57 2.67 22.26
CA VAL A 11 18.92 2.19 22.62
C VAL A 11 20.05 2.98 21.92
N ASN A 12 19.78 4.22 21.51
CA ASN A 12 20.74 5.18 20.93
C ASN A 12 21.37 4.80 19.58
N ASN A 13 20.70 3.99 18.74
CA ASN A 13 21.13 3.87 17.34
C ASN A 13 20.86 5.16 16.56
N ASN A 14 21.79 5.51 15.67
CA ASN A 14 21.57 6.63 14.74
C ASN A 14 20.56 6.24 13.65
N ASP A 15 19.88 7.25 13.13
CA ASP A 15 18.75 7.07 12.22
C ASP A 15 19.20 6.41 10.91
N LYS A 16 20.38 6.80 10.41
CA LYS A 16 20.98 6.24 9.20
C LYS A 16 21.27 4.74 9.31
N THR A 17 21.72 4.27 10.47
CA THR A 17 22.02 2.86 10.73
C THR A 17 20.72 2.08 10.81
N ILE A 18 19.70 2.60 11.50
CA ILE A 18 18.36 2.02 11.54
C ILE A 18 17.79 1.89 10.12
N CYS A 19 17.90 2.95 9.31
CA CYS A 19 17.47 2.96 7.91
C CYS A 19 18.16 1.86 7.09
N LYS A 20 19.48 1.73 7.21
CA LYS A 20 20.25 0.65 6.55
C LYS A 20 19.82 -0.74 7.02
N MET A 21 19.55 -0.93 8.31
CA MET A 21 19.07 -2.22 8.84
C MET A 21 17.68 -2.56 8.31
N ILE A 22 16.77 -1.57 8.20
CA ILE A 22 15.45 -1.74 7.60
C ILE A 22 15.57 -2.16 6.13
N ILE A 23 16.43 -1.48 5.36
CA ILE A 23 16.68 -1.79 3.94
C ILE A 23 17.24 -3.22 3.78
N ALA A 24 18.18 -3.63 4.64
CA ALA A 24 18.72 -4.99 4.63
C ALA A 24 17.63 -6.06 4.88
N GLY A 25 16.59 -5.71 5.64
CA GLY A 25 15.43 -6.57 5.88
C GLY A 25 14.39 -6.59 4.75
N PHE A 26 14.58 -5.84 3.66
CA PHE A 26 13.63 -5.85 2.54
C PHE A 26 13.61 -7.20 1.83
N THR A 27 12.40 -7.67 1.52
CA THR A 27 12.14 -8.91 0.77
C THR A 27 11.04 -8.69 -0.27
N GLY A 28 10.87 -9.65 -1.19
CA GLY A 28 9.79 -9.66 -2.17
C GLY A 28 9.70 -8.39 -3.03
N GLN A 29 8.48 -7.85 -3.17
CA GLN A 29 8.23 -6.65 -3.98
C GLN A 29 9.02 -5.43 -3.51
N LEU A 30 9.21 -5.29 -2.21
CA LEU A 30 9.92 -4.15 -1.65
C LEU A 30 11.42 -4.22 -1.96
N ARG A 31 12.03 -5.41 -1.88
CA ARG A 31 13.42 -5.64 -2.29
C ARG A 31 13.58 -5.42 -3.79
N GLY A 32 12.66 -5.96 -4.59
CA GLY A 32 12.68 -5.79 -6.04
C GLY A 32 12.57 -4.33 -6.46
N TRP A 33 11.69 -3.56 -5.82
CA TRP A 33 11.56 -2.12 -6.00
C TRP A 33 12.86 -1.39 -5.66
N TRP A 34 13.38 -1.61 -4.45
CA TRP A 34 14.59 -0.94 -3.98
C TRP A 34 15.76 -1.23 -4.90
N ASP A 35 16.05 -2.49 -5.23
CA ASP A 35 17.22 -2.84 -6.02
C ASP A 35 17.13 -2.39 -7.47
N ASN A 36 15.99 -2.62 -8.13
CA ASN A 36 15.89 -2.56 -9.58
C ASN A 36 15.20 -1.31 -10.13
N TYR A 37 14.35 -0.64 -9.35
CA TYR A 37 13.53 0.47 -9.85
C TYR A 37 13.92 1.82 -9.28
N MET A 38 14.53 1.85 -8.10
CA MET A 38 14.95 3.10 -7.47
C MET A 38 16.36 3.49 -7.95
N THR A 39 16.52 4.73 -8.43
CA THR A 39 17.81 5.23 -8.93
C THR A 39 18.81 5.38 -7.78
N LEU A 40 20.11 5.35 -8.11
CA LEU A 40 21.18 5.54 -7.12
C LEU A 40 21.07 6.90 -6.42
N ASP A 41 20.72 7.96 -7.16
CA ASP A 41 20.54 9.30 -6.59
C ASP A 41 19.34 9.36 -5.65
N ALA A 42 18.21 8.71 -5.99
CA ALA A 42 17.07 8.63 -5.10
C ALA A 42 17.41 7.86 -3.81
N LYS A 43 18.18 6.76 -3.90
CA LYS A 43 18.69 6.03 -2.72
C LYS A 43 19.58 6.91 -1.87
N ALA A 44 20.47 7.68 -2.47
CA ALA A 44 21.34 8.60 -1.77
C ALA A 44 20.55 9.70 -1.05
N THR A 45 19.50 10.25 -1.69
CA THR A 45 18.61 11.25 -1.09
C THR A 45 17.91 10.69 0.15
N VAL A 46 17.36 9.47 0.08
CA VAL A 46 16.70 8.83 1.23
C VAL A 46 17.68 8.55 2.37
N ILE A 47 18.87 8.02 2.07
CA ILE A 47 19.87 7.63 3.08
C ILE A 47 20.54 8.85 3.74
N ASN A 48 20.54 10.01 3.08
CA ASN A 48 21.19 11.22 3.59
C ASN A 48 20.18 12.32 3.98
N SER A 49 18.89 11.98 4.06
CA SER A 49 17.87 12.97 4.36
C SER A 49 17.98 13.52 5.77
N LYS A 50 17.61 14.79 5.91
CA LYS A 50 17.67 15.55 7.15
C LYS A 50 16.39 16.35 7.32
N ALA A 51 16.02 16.56 8.57
CA ALA A 51 14.92 17.42 8.97
C ALA A 51 15.11 18.85 8.48
N THR A 52 14.14 19.37 7.75
CA THR A 52 14.12 20.76 7.24
C THR A 52 13.59 21.76 8.25
N ALA A 53 12.76 21.29 9.20
CA ALA A 53 12.15 22.07 10.27
C ALA A 53 12.28 21.35 11.62
N GLU A 54 12.12 22.10 12.71
CA GLU A 54 11.98 21.53 14.04
C GLU A 54 10.57 20.95 14.23
N GLY A 55 10.44 19.91 15.06
CA GLY A 55 9.15 19.25 15.27
C GLY A 55 9.29 17.98 16.08
N VAL A 56 8.44 17.00 15.78
CA VAL A 56 8.47 15.66 16.37
C VAL A 56 8.53 14.66 15.22
N ASP A 57 9.43 13.69 15.31
CA ASP A 57 9.53 12.62 14.33
C ASP A 57 8.38 11.61 14.48
N ASN A 58 8.23 10.71 13.52
CA ASN A 58 7.15 9.70 13.49
C ASN A 58 7.28 8.61 14.57
N LEU A 59 8.31 8.72 15.40
CA LEU A 59 8.58 7.84 16.53
C LEU A 59 8.34 8.58 17.86
N GLY A 60 7.91 9.84 17.82
CA GLY A 60 7.60 10.66 19.00
C GLY A 60 8.79 11.42 19.59
N PHE A 61 9.96 11.44 18.93
CA PHE A 61 11.15 12.13 19.42
C PHE A 61 11.28 13.53 18.83
N ALA A 62 11.85 14.46 19.61
CA ALA A 62 12.11 15.83 19.13
C ALA A 62 12.99 15.83 17.87
N LEU A 63 12.48 16.41 16.80
CA LEU A 63 13.17 16.64 15.55
C LEU A 63 13.80 18.05 15.62
N VAL A 64 15.12 18.12 15.49
CA VAL A 64 15.85 19.40 15.42
C VAL A 64 16.24 19.64 13.97
N LYS A 65 16.24 20.90 13.52
CA LYS A 65 16.67 21.25 12.16
C LYS A 65 18.05 20.64 11.86
N ASN A 66 18.22 20.09 10.66
CA ASN A 66 19.43 19.38 10.19
C ASN A 66 19.74 18.04 10.89
N ARG A 67 18.88 17.54 11.78
CA ARG A 67 18.99 16.17 12.31
C ARG A 67 18.70 15.15 11.20
N GLU A 68 19.34 13.98 11.26
CA GLU A 68 19.02 12.86 10.36
C GLU A 68 17.54 12.47 10.48
N ASP A 69 16.89 12.30 9.32
CA ASP A 69 15.45 11.95 9.22
C ASP A 69 15.20 10.88 8.14
N THR A 70 16.16 9.96 8.08
CA THR A 70 16.30 8.91 7.06
C THR A 70 15.21 7.84 7.16
N VAL A 71 14.81 7.47 8.37
CA VAL A 71 13.77 6.45 8.61
C VAL A 71 12.42 6.99 8.18
N TYR A 72 12.11 8.25 8.49
CA TYR A 72 10.86 8.86 8.04
C TYR A 72 10.82 8.96 6.52
N THR A 73 11.88 9.52 5.94
CA THR A 73 11.96 9.72 4.50
C THR A 73 11.80 8.38 3.77
N LEU A 74 12.44 7.31 4.26
CA LEU A 74 12.27 5.97 3.71
C LEU A 74 10.82 5.48 3.78
N VAL A 75 10.14 5.64 4.93
CA VAL A 75 8.74 5.22 5.11
C VAL A 75 7.80 6.02 4.19
N LEU A 76 8.02 7.33 4.04
CA LEU A 76 7.26 8.16 3.10
C LEU A 76 7.47 7.73 1.66
N THR A 77 8.73 7.58 1.23
CA THR A 77 9.07 7.17 -0.14
C THR A 77 8.44 5.81 -0.49
N ILE A 78 8.44 4.87 0.45
CA ILE A 78 7.73 3.59 0.28
C ILE A 78 6.22 3.84 0.15
N SER A 79 5.64 4.62 1.06
CA SER A 79 4.20 4.88 1.08
C SER A 79 3.73 5.53 -0.22
N GLU A 80 4.43 6.56 -0.71
CA GLU A 80 4.12 7.23 -1.98
C GLU A 80 4.23 6.28 -3.16
N HIS A 81 5.34 5.54 -3.28
CA HIS A 81 5.57 4.64 -4.41
C HIS A 81 4.47 3.58 -4.56
N PHE A 82 4.01 3.04 -3.44
CA PHE A 82 3.04 1.95 -3.45
C PHE A 82 1.59 2.46 -3.45
N SER A 83 1.28 3.60 -2.81
CA SER A 83 -0.09 4.15 -2.77
C SER A 83 -0.61 4.49 -4.17
N ASP A 84 0.21 5.13 -5.01
CA ASP A 84 -0.17 5.50 -6.37
C ASP A 84 -0.38 4.27 -7.26
N LYS A 85 0.46 3.25 -7.07
CA LYS A 85 0.41 2.01 -7.86
C LYS A 85 -0.76 1.12 -7.50
N PHE A 86 -1.14 1.06 -6.22
CA PHE A 86 -2.36 0.34 -5.82
C PHE A 86 -3.61 1.01 -6.35
N THR A 87 -3.66 2.35 -6.28
CA THR A 87 -4.82 3.12 -6.78
C THR A 87 -4.97 2.97 -8.29
N ASN A 88 -3.89 3.16 -9.06
CA ASN A 88 -3.94 3.06 -10.52
C ASN A 88 -4.25 1.63 -10.99
N ARG A 89 -3.66 0.60 -10.36
CA ARG A 89 -3.99 -0.80 -10.68
C ARG A 89 -5.41 -1.15 -10.29
N TYR A 90 -5.90 -0.68 -9.16
CA TYR A 90 -7.30 -0.88 -8.74
C TYR A 90 -8.26 -0.26 -9.75
N GLU A 91 -8.04 0.99 -10.15
CA GLU A 91 -8.87 1.66 -11.16
C GLU A 91 -8.79 0.97 -12.53
N THR A 92 -7.61 0.52 -12.94
CA THR A 92 -7.42 -0.24 -14.18
C THR A 92 -8.19 -1.56 -14.14
N ILE A 93 -8.04 -2.33 -13.06
CA ILE A 93 -8.75 -3.61 -12.87
C ILE A 93 -10.25 -3.37 -12.80
N ARG A 94 -10.70 -2.35 -12.07
CA ARG A 94 -12.12 -1.96 -11.96
C ARG A 94 -12.69 -1.58 -13.33
N SER A 95 -11.96 -0.81 -14.13
CA SER A 95 -12.34 -0.46 -15.50
C SER A 95 -12.46 -1.70 -16.41
N LEU A 96 -11.47 -2.60 -16.36
CA LEU A 96 -11.53 -3.87 -17.10
C LEU A 96 -12.71 -4.75 -16.65
N LEU A 97 -12.94 -4.87 -15.35
CA LEU A 97 -14.05 -5.64 -14.78
C LEU A 97 -15.43 -5.01 -15.08
N ASN A 98 -15.48 -3.69 -15.31
CA ASN A 98 -16.68 -3.02 -15.81
C ASN A 98 -16.99 -3.37 -17.27
N GLY A 99 -15.99 -3.74 -18.08
CA GLY A 99 -16.19 -4.23 -19.44
C GLY A 99 -16.66 -5.69 -19.52
N LEU A 100 -16.46 -6.47 -18.46
CA LEU A 100 -16.78 -7.90 -18.43
C LEU A 100 -18.18 -8.15 -17.85
N ARG A 101 -19.09 -8.63 -18.70
CA ARG A 101 -20.45 -9.04 -18.30
C ARG A 101 -20.40 -10.35 -17.52
N CYS A 102 -21.12 -10.38 -16.39
CA CYS A 102 -21.28 -11.60 -15.60
C CYS A 102 -22.45 -12.41 -16.16
N ARG A 103 -22.17 -13.59 -16.72
CA ARG A 103 -23.22 -14.47 -17.27
C ARG A 103 -23.74 -15.49 -16.26
N HIS A 104 -22.90 -15.98 -15.35
CA HIS A 104 -23.24 -17.01 -14.36
C HIS A 104 -22.42 -16.89 -13.06
N LEU A 105 -22.91 -17.54 -12.01
CA LEU A 105 -22.31 -17.59 -10.68
C LEU A 105 -21.10 -18.52 -10.57
N ASP A 106 -20.96 -19.49 -11.47
CA ASP A 106 -19.99 -20.60 -11.33
C ASP A 106 -18.53 -20.14 -11.43
N GLY A 107 -18.29 -18.93 -11.96
CA GLY A 107 -16.97 -18.30 -11.99
C GLY A 107 -16.63 -17.47 -10.76
N LEU A 108 -17.54 -17.31 -9.79
CA LEU A 108 -17.34 -16.50 -8.59
C LEU A 108 -16.90 -17.34 -7.39
N PRO A 109 -16.03 -16.81 -6.51
CA PRO A 109 -15.74 -17.45 -5.23
C PRO A 109 -17.04 -17.71 -4.44
N PRO A 110 -17.21 -18.88 -3.79
CA PRO A 110 -18.48 -19.27 -3.16
C PRO A 110 -19.06 -18.22 -2.19
N LEU A 111 -18.23 -17.68 -1.30
CA LEU A 111 -18.64 -16.65 -0.33
C LEU A 111 -19.06 -15.34 -1.00
N PHE A 112 -18.40 -14.98 -2.09
CA PHE A 112 -18.74 -13.80 -2.86
C PHE A 112 -20.06 -14.01 -3.61
N ALA A 113 -20.25 -15.18 -4.23
CA ALA A 113 -21.51 -15.55 -4.87
C ALA A 113 -22.69 -15.52 -3.89
N GLU A 114 -22.48 -15.97 -2.65
CA GLU A 114 -23.49 -15.92 -1.59
C GLU A 114 -23.86 -14.48 -1.21
N ARG A 115 -22.86 -13.62 -1.03
CA ARG A 115 -23.05 -12.19 -0.72
C ARG A 115 -23.77 -11.46 -1.84
N VAL A 116 -23.42 -11.74 -3.10
CA VAL A 116 -24.11 -11.23 -4.30
C VAL A 116 -25.59 -11.61 -4.27
N LYS A 117 -25.93 -12.89 -4.00
CA LYS A 117 -27.32 -13.33 -3.90
C LYS A 117 -28.06 -12.63 -2.77
N ARG A 118 -27.43 -12.42 -1.62
CA ARG A 118 -28.07 -11.75 -0.48
C ARG A 118 -28.35 -10.27 -0.76
N THR A 119 -27.47 -9.59 -1.49
CA THR A 119 -27.59 -8.14 -1.71
C THR A 119 -28.43 -7.78 -2.93
N LEU A 120 -28.39 -8.58 -4.01
CA LEU A 120 -28.97 -8.21 -5.31
C LEU A 120 -30.22 -9.01 -5.70
N ARG A 121 -30.74 -9.85 -4.81
CA ARG A 121 -32.00 -10.57 -5.06
C ARG A 121 -33.17 -9.60 -5.16
N ASP A 122 -34.00 -9.80 -6.16
CA ASP A 122 -35.30 -9.14 -6.28
C ASP A 122 -36.31 -9.73 -5.27
N PRO A 123 -37.51 -9.15 -5.12
CA PRO A 123 -38.57 -9.69 -4.26
C PRO A 123 -39.01 -11.11 -4.61
N GLN A 124 -38.71 -11.59 -5.82
CA GLN A 124 -38.95 -12.96 -6.28
C GLN A 124 -37.76 -13.91 -5.98
N GLY A 125 -36.65 -13.40 -5.43
CA GLY A 125 -35.46 -14.18 -5.08
C GLY A 125 -34.53 -14.48 -6.26
N ILE A 126 -34.70 -13.82 -7.40
CA ILE A 126 -33.90 -13.97 -8.62
C ILE A 126 -32.88 -12.83 -8.71
N VAL A 127 -31.72 -13.11 -9.30
CA VAL A 127 -30.70 -12.10 -9.61
C VAL A 127 -30.53 -12.04 -11.13
N SER A 128 -30.78 -10.87 -11.72
CA SER A 128 -30.66 -10.67 -13.18
C SER A 128 -29.22 -10.37 -13.59
N TYR A 129 -28.36 -11.39 -13.57
CA TYR A 129 -26.91 -11.27 -13.82
C TYR A 129 -26.54 -10.61 -15.16
N ASN A 130 -27.37 -10.80 -16.20
CA ASN A 130 -27.13 -10.23 -17.53
C ASN A 130 -27.07 -8.68 -17.53
N ASN A 131 -27.62 -8.04 -16.50
CA ASN A 131 -27.61 -6.59 -16.33
C ASN A 131 -26.39 -6.08 -15.52
N TYR A 132 -25.55 -6.98 -15.01
CA TYR A 132 -24.40 -6.66 -14.16
C TYR A 132 -23.06 -6.97 -14.83
N THR A 133 -22.11 -6.08 -14.56
CA THR A 133 -20.69 -6.29 -14.85
C THR A 133 -20.00 -6.77 -13.59
N TYR A 134 -18.84 -7.42 -13.71
CA TYR A 134 -18.08 -7.84 -12.51
C TYR A 134 -17.75 -6.65 -11.61
N GLY A 135 -17.42 -5.49 -12.18
CA GLY A 135 -17.17 -4.27 -11.39
C GLY A 135 -18.41 -3.78 -10.60
N LYS A 136 -19.61 -3.87 -11.18
CA LYS A 136 -20.87 -3.55 -10.46
C LYS A 136 -21.17 -4.56 -9.35
N LEU A 137 -20.92 -5.85 -9.56
CA LEU A 137 -21.12 -6.89 -8.54
C LEU A 137 -20.19 -6.67 -7.34
N ILE A 138 -18.92 -6.38 -7.61
CA ILE A 138 -17.93 -6.08 -6.56
C ILE A 138 -18.37 -4.84 -5.79
N GLY A 139 -18.69 -3.74 -6.49
CA GLY A 139 -19.12 -2.50 -5.84
C GLY A 139 -20.42 -2.61 -5.04
N ALA A 140 -21.33 -3.52 -5.40
CA ALA A 140 -22.53 -3.79 -4.61
C ALA A 140 -22.27 -4.67 -3.37
N CYS A 141 -21.15 -5.40 -3.34
CA CYS A 141 -20.83 -6.36 -2.28
C CYS A 141 -19.73 -5.90 -1.33
N THR A 142 -18.85 -4.98 -1.73
CA THR A 142 -17.90 -4.30 -0.83
C THR A 142 -18.61 -3.23 -0.05
#